data_AF-A0A9P1IGV3-F1
#
_entry.id   AF-A0A9P1IGV3-F1
#
_cell.length_a   1.000
_cell.length_b   1.000
_cell.length_c   1.000
_cell.angle_alpha   90.00
_cell.angle_beta   90.00
_cell.angle_gamma   90.00
#
_symmetry.space_group_name_H-M   'P 1'
#
loop_
_entity.id
_entity.type
_entity.pdbx_description
1 polymer ?
#
loop_
_entity_poly.entity_id
_entity_poly.type
_entity_poly.pdbx_seq_one_letter_code
_entity_poly.pdbx_strand_id
1 'polypeptide(L)'
;MERLKRRDEIVFHSSVTLFEDELADHGIAQLSARIRVMDAGYFFVLLRFYMRVDNVLVRCCDTRIVGDDNQDFIIREWQLREAKYEQLKHVYPDDLLDIDRAWMHLPIVETISEKIQAL
;
A
#
# COMPACT_ATOMS: atom_id res chain seq x y z
N MET A 1 -10.21 -3.81 9.75
CA MET A 1 -8.77 -3.67 10.05
C MET A 1 -8.30 -4.46 11.28
N GLU A 2 -9.06 -4.53 12.38
CA GLU A 2 -8.61 -5.21 13.61
C GLU A 2 -8.30 -6.70 13.43
N ARG A 3 -9.01 -7.37 12.52
CA ARG A 3 -8.79 -8.78 12.18
C ARG A 3 -7.43 -9.05 11.52
N LEU A 4 -6.87 -8.08 10.80
CA LEU A 4 -5.51 -8.17 10.20
C LEU A 4 -4.38 -8.10 11.23
N LYS A 5 -4.67 -7.71 12.47
CA LYS A 5 -3.69 -7.75 13.57
C LYS A 5 -3.59 -9.13 14.21
N ARG A 6 -4.53 -10.05 13.89
CA ARG A 6 -4.46 -11.44 14.33
C ARG A 6 -3.31 -12.14 13.62
N ARG A 7 -2.66 -13.04 14.35
CA ARG A 7 -1.54 -13.86 13.83
C ARG A 7 -2.08 -15.19 13.32
N ASP A 8 -3.02 -15.13 12.39
CA ASP A 8 -3.54 -16.30 11.69
C ASP A 8 -2.49 -16.80 10.67
N GLU A 9 -2.48 -18.09 10.34
CA GLU A 9 -1.45 -18.68 9.47
C GLU A 9 -1.67 -18.25 8.01
N ILE A 10 -0.62 -17.78 7.34
CA ILE A 10 -0.67 -17.42 5.92
C ILE A 10 -0.53 -18.71 5.11
N VAL A 11 -1.63 -19.18 4.52
CA VAL A 11 -1.66 -20.38 3.66
C VAL A 11 -1.25 -20.09 2.23
N PHE A 12 -1.39 -18.83 1.79
CA PHE A 12 -0.91 -18.38 0.49
C PHE A 12 -0.43 -16.92 0.55
N HIS A 13 0.71 -16.67 -0.08
CA HIS A 13 1.25 -15.33 -0.28
C HIS A 13 1.85 -15.21 -1.67
N SER A 14 1.58 -14.09 -2.33
CA SER A 14 2.22 -13.75 -3.58
C SER A 14 2.34 -12.24 -3.74
N SER A 15 3.33 -11.81 -4.53
CA SER A 15 3.55 -10.41 -4.88
C SER A 15 3.90 -10.32 -6.36
N VAL A 16 3.40 -9.27 -7.00
CA VAL A 16 3.72 -8.94 -8.40
C VAL A 16 3.96 -7.44 -8.52
N THR A 17 5.04 -7.06 -9.20
CA THR A 17 5.24 -5.69 -9.69
C THR A 17 4.51 -5.57 -11.03
N LEU A 18 3.58 -4.62 -11.12
CA LEU A 18 2.78 -4.37 -12.32
C LEU A 18 3.52 -3.47 -13.30
N PHE A 19 4.16 -2.41 -12.80
CA PHE A 19 5.10 -1.59 -13.57
C PHE A 19 6.12 -0.92 -12.65
N GLU A 20 7.22 -0.50 -13.25
CA GLU A 20 8.27 0.30 -12.65
C GLU A 20 8.85 1.26 -13.71
N ASP A 21 9.19 2.48 -13.30
CA ASP A 21 9.78 3.52 -14.14
C ASP A 21 10.75 4.37 -13.30
N GLU A 22 11.90 4.74 -13.87
CA GLU A 22 12.95 5.52 -13.19
C GLU A 22 12.80 7.04 -13.39
N LEU A 23 11.68 7.48 -13.96
CA LEU A 23 11.36 8.90 -14.21
C LEU A 23 12.47 9.63 -14.96
N ALA A 24 13.11 8.97 -15.93
CA ALA A 24 14.30 9.46 -16.62
C ALA A 24 15.43 9.88 -15.64
N ASP A 25 15.79 8.99 -14.72
CA ASP A 25 16.81 9.18 -13.67
C ASP A 25 16.46 10.27 -12.64
N HIS A 26 15.19 10.69 -12.55
CA HIS A 26 14.71 11.68 -11.59
C HIS A 26 13.88 11.09 -10.44
N GLY A 27 13.92 9.77 -10.27
CA GLY A 27 13.35 9.09 -9.12
C GLY A 27 12.85 7.70 -9.45
N ILE A 28 11.67 7.35 -8.94
CA ILE A 28 11.04 6.06 -9.21
C ILE A 28 9.53 6.17 -9.11
N ALA A 29 8.83 5.46 -9.98
CA ALA A 29 7.39 5.19 -9.88
C ALA A 29 7.17 3.69 -10.02
N GLN A 30 6.55 3.07 -9.03
CA GLN A 30 6.33 1.63 -9.00
C GLN A 30 4.89 1.34 -8.55
N LEU A 31 4.23 0.42 -9.25
CA LEU A 31 2.95 -0.15 -8.83
C LEU A 31 3.13 -1.64 -8.56
N SER A 32 2.81 -2.09 -7.34
CA SER A 32 2.87 -3.49 -6.97
C SER A 32 1.60 -3.96 -6.26
N ALA A 33 1.25 -5.22 -6.46
CA ALA A 33 0.17 -5.90 -5.75
C ALA A 33 0.73 -7.02 -4.90
N ARG A 34 0.26 -7.13 -3.66
CA ARG A 34 0.60 -8.18 -2.69
C ARG A 34 -0.68 -8.79 -2.16
N ILE A 35 -0.75 -10.11 -2.10
CA ILE A 35 -1.89 -10.85 -1.53
C ILE A 35 -1.41 -11.76 -0.40
N ARG A 36 -2.21 -11.84 0.66
CA ARG A 36 -2.11 -12.81 1.74
C ARG A 36 -3.47 -13.47 1.94
N VAL A 37 -3.51 -14.79 1.96
CA VAL A 37 -4.70 -15.58 2.32
C VAL A 37 -4.40 -16.28 3.63
N MET A 38 -5.30 -16.14 4.59
CA MET A 38 -5.19 -16.75 5.92
C MET A 38 -5.98 -18.06 5.96
N ASP A 39 -5.53 -19.02 6.76
CA ASP A 39 -6.26 -20.27 7.05
C ASP A 39 -7.67 -20.04 7.62
N ALA A 40 -7.86 -18.94 8.35
CA ALA A 40 -9.12 -18.54 8.98
C ALA A 40 -10.19 -17.97 8.01
N GLY A 41 -10.06 -18.21 6.70
CA GLY A 41 -11.13 -17.93 5.72
C GLY A 41 -11.18 -16.50 5.17
N TYR A 42 -10.11 -15.69 5.32
CA TYR A 42 -10.09 -14.32 4.80
C TYR A 42 -8.78 -13.99 4.08
N PHE A 43 -8.82 -12.95 3.26
CA PHE A 43 -7.66 -12.49 2.51
C PHE A 43 -7.45 -10.98 2.63
N PHE A 44 -6.22 -10.57 2.33
CA PHE A 44 -5.81 -9.18 2.27
C PHE A 44 -5.02 -8.94 0.98
N VAL A 45 -5.41 -7.92 0.22
CA VAL A 45 -4.64 -7.40 -0.90
C VAL A 45 -4.18 -5.98 -0.59
N LEU A 46 -2.90 -5.72 -0.81
CA LEU A 46 -2.33 -4.37 -0.87
C LEU A 46 -1.88 -4.11 -2.31
N LEU A 47 -2.57 -3.19 -2.97
CA LEU A 47 -2.09 -2.56 -4.19
C LEU A 47 -1.44 -1.23 -3.78
N ARG A 48 -0.13 -1.09 -3.97
CA ARG A 48 0.64 0.11 -3.62
C ARG A 48 1.24 0.72 -4.87
N PHE A 49 0.84 1.95 -5.15
CA PHE A 49 1.59 2.86 -6.00
C PHE A 49 2.53 3.68 -5.13
N TYR A 50 3.82 3.60 -5.38
CA TYR A 50 4.85 4.41 -4.73
C TYR A 50 5.54 5.26 -5.77
N MET A 51 5.73 6.53 -5.46
CA MET A 51 6.41 7.46 -6.32
C MET A 51 7.32 8.37 -5.50
N ARG A 52 8.58 8.45 -5.90
CA ARG A 52 9.54 9.41 -5.39
C ARG A 52 10.04 10.20 -6.57
N VAL A 53 9.89 11.52 -6.50
CA VAL A 53 10.57 12.44 -7.40
C VAL A 53 11.69 13.08 -6.60
N ASP A 54 12.93 12.84 -7.00
CA ASP A 54 14.10 13.18 -6.21
C ASP A 54 14.13 14.67 -5.86
N ASN A 55 14.32 14.97 -4.58
CA ASN A 55 14.29 16.32 -4.00
C ASN A 55 12.98 17.11 -4.18
N VAL A 56 11.90 16.49 -4.71
CA VAL A 56 10.61 17.16 -4.93
C VAL A 56 9.54 16.63 -3.97
N LEU A 57 9.17 15.36 -4.07
CA LEU A 57 8.11 14.76 -3.25
C LEU A 57 8.23 13.24 -3.13
N VAL A 58 7.55 12.70 -2.12
CA VAL A 58 7.32 11.26 -1.96
C VAL A 58 5.83 11.03 -1.78
N ARG A 59 5.29 10.06 -2.51
CA ARG A 59 3.87 9.70 -2.55
C ARG A 59 3.69 8.19 -2.40
N CYS A 60 2.73 7.79 -1.58
CA CYS A 60 2.22 6.42 -1.48
C CYS A 60 0.71 6.47 -1.66
N CYS A 61 0.20 5.68 -2.60
CA CYS A 61 -1.22 5.50 -2.84
C CYS A 61 -1.53 4.02 -2.67
N ASP A 62 -2.20 3.70 -1.57
CA ASP A 62 -2.51 2.33 -1.16
C ASP A 62 -3.99 2.05 -1.40
N THR A 63 -4.29 0.95 -2.10
CA THR A 63 -5.61 0.32 -2.09
C THR A 63 -5.52 -0.97 -1.31
N ARG A 64 -6.22 -1.03 -0.19
CA ARG A 64 -6.30 -2.17 0.72
C ARG A 64 -7.65 -2.84 0.54
N ILE A 65 -7.62 -4.11 0.19
CA ILE A 65 -8.84 -4.91 -0.02
C ILE A 65 -8.84 -6.03 1.00
N VAL A 66 -9.94 -6.17 1.74
CA VAL A 66 -10.18 -7.27 2.67
C VAL A 66 -11.46 -7.97 2.23
N GLY A 67 -11.37 -9.28 2.04
CA GLY A 67 -12.54 -10.14 1.81
C GLY A 67 -12.53 -11.33 2.76
N ASP A 68 -13.70 -11.90 2.98
CA ASP A 68 -13.98 -13.00 3.90
C ASP A 68 -14.91 -14.01 3.22
N ASP A 69 -14.69 -15.29 3.43
CA ASP A 69 -15.47 -16.40 2.86
C ASP A 69 -16.94 -16.42 3.32
N ASN A 70 -17.25 -15.82 4.47
CA ASN A 70 -18.58 -15.73 5.04
C ASN A 70 -19.30 -14.42 4.69
N GLN A 71 -18.71 -13.56 3.86
CA GLN A 71 -19.29 -12.27 3.49
C GLN A 71 -19.50 -12.18 1.98
N ASP A 72 -20.67 -11.69 1.59
CA ASP A 72 -21.02 -11.37 0.20
C ASP A 72 -20.47 -10.00 -0.25
N PHE A 73 -19.45 -9.49 0.45
CA PHE A 73 -18.84 -8.20 0.17
C PHE A 73 -17.37 -8.19 0.53
N ILE A 74 -16.66 -7.26 -0.10
CA ILE A 74 -15.31 -6.87 0.28
C ILE A 74 -15.32 -5.45 0.86
N ILE A 75 -14.34 -5.17 1.71
CA ILE A 75 -14.03 -3.81 2.12
C ILE A 75 -12.83 -3.33 1.32
N ARG A 76 -12.97 -2.18 0.66
CA ARG A 76 -11.89 -1.49 -0.05
C ARG A 76 -11.62 -0.17 0.64
N GLU A 77 -10.38 0.03 1.07
CA GLU A 77 -9.88 1.33 1.54
C GLU A 77 -8.82 1.83 0.57
N TRP A 78 -9.03 3.01 0.01
CA TRP A 78 -8.04 3.74 -0.77
C TRP A 78 -7.48 4.88 0.08
N GLN A 79 -6.15 5.05 0.09
CA GLN A 79 -5.48 6.07 0.89
C GLN A 79 -4.31 6.69 0.13
N LEU A 80 -4.35 8.02 0.00
CA LEU A 80 -3.23 8.82 -0.49
C LEU A 80 -2.45 9.39 0.69
N ARG A 81 -1.13 9.15 0.68
CA ARG A 81 -0.16 9.80 1.54
C ARG A 81 0.88 10.49 0.69
N GLU A 82 1.22 11.73 1.05
CA GLU A 82 2.20 12.51 0.30
C GLU A 82 2.85 13.58 1.19
N ALA A 83 4.14 13.83 0.96
CA ALA A 83 4.81 15.02 1.47
C ALA A 83 5.83 15.54 0.45
N LYS A 84 6.10 16.84 0.50
CA LYS A 84 7.26 17.41 -0.22
C LYS A 84 8.54 16.90 0.42
N TYR A 85 9.56 16.67 -0.39
CA TYR A 85 10.85 16.17 0.09
C TYR A 85 11.47 17.08 1.18
N GLU A 86 11.27 18.39 1.04
CA GLU A 86 11.73 19.37 2.04
C GLU A 86 11.19 19.11 3.45
N GLN A 87 9.95 18.61 3.56
CA GLN A 87 9.32 18.31 4.84
C GLN A 87 9.85 17.00 5.45
N LEU A 88 10.49 16.14 4.64
CA LEU A 88 10.99 14.82 5.02
C LEU A 88 12.49 14.80 5.33
N LYS A 89 13.17 15.95 5.36
CA LYS A 89 14.62 16.05 5.65
C LYS A 89 15.04 15.47 7.03
N HIS A 90 14.08 15.28 7.93
CA HIS A 90 14.29 14.68 9.25
C HIS A 90 14.21 13.14 9.24
N VAL A 91 13.76 12.54 8.12
CA VAL A 91 13.64 11.10 7.92
C VAL A 91 14.95 10.57 7.35
N TYR A 92 15.35 9.37 7.79
CA TYR A 92 16.55 8.74 7.26
C TYR A 92 16.35 8.36 5.78
N PRO A 93 17.29 8.70 4.87
CA PRO A 93 17.10 8.49 3.44
C PRO A 93 16.70 7.07 3.04
N ASP A 94 17.31 6.05 3.66
CA ASP A 94 17.02 4.65 3.32
C ASP A 94 15.56 4.27 3.58
N ASP A 95 14.90 4.88 4.56
CA ASP A 95 13.48 4.65 4.83
C ASP A 95 12.58 5.30 3.76
N LEU A 96 13.06 6.38 3.11
CA LEU A 96 12.36 6.98 1.97
C LEU A 96 12.60 6.21 0.68
N LEU A 97 13.73 5.50 0.54
CA LEU A 97 14.04 4.64 -0.62
C LEU A 97 13.30 3.30 -0.56
N ASP A 98 12.96 2.82 0.63
CA ASP A 98 12.22 1.57 0.84
C ASP A 98 10.70 1.77 0.71
N ILE A 99 10.11 1.21 -0.35
CA ILE A 99 8.66 1.22 -0.64
C ILE A 99 7.81 0.69 0.52
N ASP A 100 8.35 -0.21 1.33
CA ASP A 100 7.64 -0.80 2.47
C ASP A 100 7.71 0.04 3.73
N ARG A 101 8.59 1.05 3.76
CA ARG A 101 8.78 1.94 4.91
C ARG A 101 8.34 3.38 4.67
N ALA A 102 8.50 3.89 3.46
CA ALA A 102 8.28 5.30 3.14
C ALA A 102 6.91 5.81 3.63
N TRP A 103 5.85 5.02 3.43
CA TRP A 103 4.48 5.36 3.84
C TRP A 103 4.33 5.71 5.34
N MET A 104 5.20 5.18 6.22
CA MET A 104 5.17 5.43 7.66
C MET A 104 5.52 6.88 8.01
N HIS A 105 6.24 7.56 7.11
CA HIS A 105 6.71 8.93 7.30
C HIS A 105 5.86 9.98 6.56
N LEU A 106 4.90 9.53 5.75
CA LEU A 106 4.06 10.41 4.94
C LEU A 106 2.73 10.69 5.65
N PRO A 107 2.29 11.97 5.71
CA PRO A 107 0.97 12.31 6.23
C PRO A 107 -0.12 11.81 5.27
N ILE A 108 -1.28 11.49 5.84
CA ILE A 108 -2.48 11.15 5.05
C ILE A 108 -3.03 12.43 4.44
N VAL A 109 -3.22 12.43 3.12
CA VAL A 109 -3.87 13.50 2.37
C VAL A 109 -5.35 13.19 2.18
N GLU A 110 -5.66 11.95 1.82
CA GLU A 110 -7.03 11.53 1.52
C GLU A 110 -7.23 10.06 1.87
N THR A 111 -8.45 9.70 2.26
CA THR A 111 -8.85 8.31 2.51
C THR A 111 -10.31 8.12 2.12
N ILE A 112 -10.57 7.06 1.37
CA ILE A 112 -11.90 6.65 0.91
C ILE A 112 -12.09 5.19 1.32
N SER A 113 -13.21 4.88 1.97
CA SER A 113 -13.52 3.52 2.40
C SER A 113 -14.91 3.13 1.91
N GLU A 114 -14.97 1.98 1.24
CA GLU A 114 -16.17 1.50 0.56
C GLU A 114 -16.40 0.03 0.87
N LYS A 115 -17.68 -0.35 0.95
CA LYS A 115 -18.13 -1.74 0.93
C LYS A 115 -18.58 -2.05 -0.49
N ILE A 116 -17.99 -3.07 -1.11
CA ILE A 116 -18.30 -3.49 -2.48
C ILE A 116 -18.96 -4.87 -2.40
N GLN A 117 -20.20 -4.99 -2.84
CA GLN A 117 -20.89 -6.28 -2.91
C GLN A 117 -20.29 -7.16 -4.02
N ALA A 118 -20.14 -8.45 -3.73
CA ALA A 118 -19.89 -9.45 -4.76
C ALA A 118 -21.15 -9.61 -5.60
N LEU A 119 -20.98 -9.68 -6.93
CA LEU A 119 -22.08 -9.87 -7.89
C LEU A 119 -22.72 -11.27 -7.76
#